data_AF-A0A842JHP3-F1
#
_entry.id   AF-A0A842JHP3-F1
#
_cell.length_a   1.000
_cell.length_b   1.000
_cell.length_c   1.000
_cell.angle_alpha   90.00
_cell.angle_beta   90.00
_cell.angle_gamma   90.00
#
_symmetry.space_group_name_H-M   'P 1'
#
loop_
_entity.id
_entity.type
_entity.pdbx_description
1 polymer ?
#
loop_
_entity_poly.entity_id
_entity_poly.type
_entity_poly.pdbx_seq_one_letter_code
_entity_poly.pdbx_strand_id
1 'polypeptide(L)'
;MQQPLLLSTGEFAQMCNVSRELLVHYDKIGLLKPKEVRGNGYRYYSLKQLYLFDVIRFFMDTGMSTKEIKEYLDNRTTQLFLDSIQTSIDRMELQRDILDARIGMMEKMRYITQRAVTFPKEQPRLSYWDEIWFLTTDVRRERTQQVYAQAVSEHSDFCRNTAGMATFPLGRIIDIPDPRNPAEFYYTKLVTWISPPKNPERLEGRIERKPKGNYAVILHQGGTSTVERSYEKLLNYVEREGFEMQGPLYELDMNSYLMSDSAEDYLLHISVLVNVEDAADAFAPTF
;
A
#
# COMPACT_ATOMS: atom_id res chain seq x y z
N MET A 1 23.19 38.20 41.03
CA MET A 1 22.77 37.20 40.03
C MET A 1 21.24 37.18 40.01
N GLN A 2 20.60 37.47 38.88
CA GLN A 2 19.15 37.31 38.75
C GLN A 2 18.80 35.82 38.85
N GLN A 3 17.81 35.46 39.65
CA GLN A 3 17.29 34.09 39.69
C GLN A 3 16.78 33.71 38.29
N PRO A 4 17.08 32.49 37.80
CA PRO A 4 16.55 32.05 36.52
C PRO A 4 15.02 32.00 36.61
N LEU A 5 14.35 32.60 35.62
CA LEU A 5 12.90 32.47 35.49
C LEU A 5 12.56 30.98 35.31
N LEU A 6 11.82 30.43 36.26
CA LEU A 6 11.36 29.05 36.28
C LEU A 6 9.86 29.00 36.00
N LEU A 7 9.48 28.11 35.11
CA LEU A 7 8.11 27.83 34.72
C LEU A 7 7.64 26.58 35.45
N SER A 8 6.42 26.61 35.97
CA SER A 8 5.73 25.41 36.42
C SER A 8 5.53 24.43 35.25
N THR A 9 5.26 23.17 35.55
CA THR A 9 4.94 22.16 34.51
C THR A 9 3.79 22.61 33.61
N GLY A 10 2.80 23.30 34.16
CA GLY A 10 1.65 23.79 33.40
C GLY A 10 2.03 24.90 32.41
N GLU A 11 2.80 25.90 32.86
CA GLU A 11 3.26 27.00 32.00
C GLU A 11 4.19 26.48 30.90
N PHE A 12 5.14 25.60 31.26
CA PHE A 12 6.04 25.00 30.28
C PHE A 12 5.27 24.15 29.25
N ALA A 13 4.32 23.32 29.68
CA ALA A 13 3.47 22.52 28.80
C ALA A 13 2.66 23.39 27.84
N GLN A 14 2.09 24.50 28.34
CA GLN A 14 1.35 25.45 27.52
C GLN A 14 2.25 26.11 26.46
N MET A 15 3.46 26.54 26.83
CA MET A 15 4.41 27.13 25.88
C MET A 15 4.88 26.13 24.82
N CYS A 16 5.05 24.86 25.19
CA CYS A 16 5.42 23.78 24.27
C CYS A 16 4.23 23.20 23.47
N ASN A 17 3.00 23.63 23.76
CA ASN A 17 1.75 23.08 23.22
C ASN A 17 1.62 21.56 23.40
N VAL A 18 1.88 21.08 24.62
CA VAL A 18 1.78 19.65 24.99
C VAL A 18 1.01 19.46 26.30
N SER A 19 0.65 18.21 26.60
CA SER A 19 0.04 17.87 27.88
C SER A 19 1.07 17.85 29.02
N ARG A 20 0.62 18.08 30.25
CA ARG A 20 1.50 17.98 31.44
C ARG A 20 1.97 16.54 31.63
N GLU A 21 1.11 15.59 31.30
CA GLU A 21 1.36 14.15 31.35
C GLU A 21 2.55 13.77 30.46
N LEU A 22 2.68 14.39 29.28
CA LEU A 22 3.82 14.15 28.39
C LEU A 22 5.15 14.60 29.01
N LEU A 23 5.18 15.78 29.65
CA LEU A 23 6.39 16.25 30.33
C LEU A 23 6.76 15.36 31.54
N VAL A 24 5.76 14.88 32.28
CA VAL A 24 5.98 13.91 33.36
C VAL A 24 6.51 12.59 32.80
N HIS A 25 6.02 12.15 31.64
CA HIS A 25 6.55 10.98 30.96
C HIS A 25 8.01 11.19 30.51
N TYR A 26 8.34 12.33 29.90
CA TYR A 26 9.71 12.66 29.50
C TYR A 26 10.68 12.74 30.68
N ASP A 27 10.24 13.23 31.83
CA ASP A 27 11.00 13.19 33.08
C ASP A 27 11.26 11.73 33.51
N LYS A 28 10.22 10.89 33.53
CA LYS A 28 10.32 9.46 33.90
C LYS A 28 11.31 8.68 33.02
N ILE A 29 11.28 8.89 31.71
CA ILE A 29 12.22 8.23 30.78
C ILE A 29 13.59 8.94 30.70
N GLY A 30 13.74 10.08 31.38
CA GLY A 30 14.96 10.86 31.44
C GLY A 30 15.28 11.64 30.16
N LEU A 31 14.32 11.82 29.27
CA LEU A 31 14.47 12.58 28.02
C LEU A 31 14.49 14.10 28.29
N LEU A 32 13.63 14.57 29.18
CA LEU A 32 13.59 15.97 29.63
C LEU A 32 13.26 16.05 31.11
N LYS A 33 14.30 16.15 31.94
CA LYS A 33 14.16 16.30 33.38
C LYS A 33 13.88 17.75 33.78
N PRO A 34 13.04 18.03 34.79
CA PRO A 34 12.87 19.38 35.29
C PRO A 34 14.19 19.94 35.83
N LYS A 35 14.35 21.27 35.78
CA LYS A 35 15.51 21.94 36.37
C LYS A 35 15.51 21.80 37.89
N GLU A 36 14.32 21.82 38.48
CA GLU A 36 14.12 21.77 39.93
C GLU A 36 12.84 20.99 40.24
N VAL A 37 12.91 20.15 41.28
CA VAL A 37 11.73 19.55 41.92
C VAL A 37 11.70 20.06 43.36
N ARG A 38 10.64 20.78 43.73
CA ARG A 38 10.49 21.35 45.08
C ARG A 38 9.97 20.29 46.07
N GLY A 39 10.10 20.57 47.36
CA GLY A 39 9.76 19.62 48.44
C GLY A 39 8.30 19.12 48.45
N ASN A 40 7.41 19.81 47.76
CA ASN A 40 6.01 19.40 47.55
C ASN A 40 5.81 18.55 46.27
N GLY A 41 6.88 18.13 45.59
CA GLY A 41 6.85 17.32 44.37
C GLY A 41 6.55 18.11 43.08
N TYR A 42 6.41 19.44 43.16
CA TYR A 42 6.16 20.27 41.97
C TYR A 42 7.44 20.44 41.16
N ARG A 43 7.30 20.29 39.84
CA ARG A 43 8.38 20.35 38.87
C ARG A 43 8.44 21.71 38.19
N TYR A 44 9.65 22.24 38.08
CA TYR A 44 9.93 23.52 37.47
C TYR A 44 10.99 23.38 36.39
N TYR A 45 10.75 24.05 35.27
CA TYR A 45 11.57 24.03 34.07
C TYR A 45 12.10 25.44 33.81
N SER A 46 13.34 25.55 33.33
CA SER A 46 13.91 26.85 32.95
C SER A 46 13.56 27.23 31.51
N LEU A 47 13.57 28.51 31.18
CA LEU A 47 13.41 28.98 29.78
C LEU A 47 14.40 28.33 28.81
N LYS A 48 15.63 28.03 29.25
CA LYS A 48 16.64 27.35 28.39
C LYS A 48 16.23 25.95 27.97
N GLN A 49 15.35 25.29 28.73
CA GLN A 49 14.84 23.97 28.39
C GLN A 49 13.81 23.99 27.28
N LEU A 50 13.27 25.17 26.90
CA LEU A 50 12.47 25.32 25.70
C LEU A 50 13.29 24.96 24.45
N TYR A 51 14.53 25.47 24.35
CA TYR A 51 15.43 25.08 23.25
C TYR A 51 15.76 23.59 23.23
N LEU A 52 15.90 22.97 24.40
CA LEU A 52 16.09 21.52 24.49
C LEU A 52 14.84 20.76 24.02
N PHE A 53 13.66 21.25 24.37
CA PHE A 53 12.39 20.71 23.90
C PHE A 53 12.26 20.86 22.39
N ASP A 54 12.66 21.98 21.80
CA ASP A 54 12.66 22.20 20.35
C ASP A 54 13.55 21.18 19.64
N VAL A 55 14.74 20.87 20.18
CA VAL A 55 15.61 19.82 19.65
C VAL A 55 14.97 18.44 19.74
N ILE A 56 14.34 18.11 20.88
CA ILE A 56 13.61 16.84 21.04
C ILE A 56 12.49 16.74 19.99
N ARG A 57 11.71 17.81 19.82
CA ARG A 57 10.62 17.88 18.85
C ARG A 57 11.12 17.73 17.42
N PHE A 58 12.19 18.44 17.06
CA PHE A 58 12.80 18.34 15.73
C PHE A 58 13.12 16.89 15.37
N PHE A 59 13.79 16.13 16.24
CA PHE A 59 14.14 14.74 15.94
C PHE A 59 12.93 13.78 16.00
N MET A 60 11.93 14.05 16.85
CA MET A 60 10.69 13.27 16.83
C MET A 60 9.94 13.45 15.50
N ASP A 61 9.85 14.68 15.01
CA ASP A 61 9.15 15.01 13.76
C ASP A 61 9.84 14.39 12.53
N THR A 62 11.14 14.07 12.64
CA THR A 62 11.90 13.33 11.61
C THR A 62 11.93 11.81 11.82
N GLY A 63 11.14 11.29 12.75
CA GLY A 63 10.95 9.84 12.93
C GLY A 63 11.97 9.14 13.84
N MET A 64 12.71 9.87 14.68
CA MET A 64 13.49 9.25 15.76
C MET A 64 12.60 8.90 16.95
N SER A 65 12.84 7.73 17.54
CA SER A 65 12.22 7.31 18.78
C SER A 65 12.77 8.09 19.99
N THR A 66 12.00 8.17 21.07
CA THR A 66 12.44 8.82 22.33
C THR A 66 13.73 8.21 22.90
N LYS A 67 13.98 6.92 22.64
CA LYS A 67 15.21 6.22 23.02
C LYS A 67 16.41 6.72 22.22
N GLU A 68 16.30 6.76 20.89
CA GLU A 68 17.38 7.26 20.01
C GLU A 68 17.70 8.72 20.29
N ILE A 69 16.66 9.55 20.51
CA ILE A 69 16.85 10.95 20.88
C ILE A 69 17.62 11.05 22.19
N LYS A 70 17.22 10.31 23.22
CA LYS A 70 17.94 10.32 24.50
C LYS A 70 19.41 9.94 24.33
N GLU A 71 19.70 8.86 23.59
CA GLU A 71 21.08 8.43 23.31
C GLU A 71 21.88 9.52 22.58
N TYR A 72 21.27 10.22 21.62
CA TYR A 72 21.87 11.37 20.95
C TYR A 72 22.12 12.55 21.91
N LEU A 73 21.14 12.94 22.73
CA LEU A 73 21.29 14.07 23.66
C LEU A 73 22.35 13.82 24.73
N ASP A 74 22.53 12.55 25.13
CA ASP A 74 23.53 12.10 26.11
C ASP A 74 24.96 12.10 25.52
N ASN A 75 25.12 11.95 24.20
CA ASN A 75 26.42 11.75 23.54
C ASN A 75 26.76 12.77 22.44
N ARG A 76 26.12 13.95 22.43
CA ARG A 76 26.21 14.90 21.31
C ARG A 76 27.63 15.17 20.80
N THR A 77 27.86 14.81 19.54
CA THR A 77 29.04 15.20 18.77
C THR A 77 28.61 15.64 17.37
N THR A 78 29.48 16.37 16.67
CA THR A 78 29.23 16.75 15.26
C THR A 78 29.02 15.51 14.39
N GLN A 79 29.81 14.45 14.58
CA GLN A 79 29.69 13.23 13.79
C GLN A 79 28.35 12.53 14.05
N LEU A 80 27.97 12.34 15.32
CA LEU A 80 26.68 11.72 15.66
C LEU A 80 25.49 12.54 15.15
N PHE A 81 25.60 13.87 15.11
CA PHE A 81 24.59 14.72 14.49
C PHE A 81 24.46 14.44 12.99
N LEU A 82 25.57 14.42 12.25
CA LEU A 82 25.55 14.14 10.81
C LEU A 82 24.96 12.76 10.52
N ASP A 83 25.37 11.73 11.26
CA ASP A 83 24.89 10.36 11.08
C ASP A 83 23.38 10.24 11.40
N SER A 84 22.92 10.90 12.48
CA SER A 84 21.49 10.90 12.86
C SER A 84 20.63 11.65 11.85
N ILE A 85 21.14 12.76 11.30
CA ILE A 85 20.45 13.51 10.24
C ILE A 85 20.36 12.70 8.96
N GLN A 86 21.45 12.06 8.52
CA GLN A 86 21.43 11.23 7.32
C GLN A 86 20.44 10.07 7.48
N THR A 87 20.47 9.38 8.63
CA THR A 87 19.53 8.30 8.93
C THR A 87 18.08 8.80 8.90
N SER A 88 17.81 10.00 9.41
CA SER A 88 16.48 10.60 9.39
C SER A 88 16.04 10.96 7.97
N ILE A 89 16.95 11.49 7.14
CA ILE A 89 16.71 11.77 5.71
C ILE A 89 16.32 10.47 5.00
N ASP A 90 17.11 9.40 5.15
CA ASP A 90 16.85 8.12 4.49
C ASP A 90 15.48 7.53 4.89
N ARG A 91 15.09 7.66 6.17
CA ARG A 91 13.76 7.25 6.66
C ARG A 91 12.63 8.07 6.02
N MET A 92 12.80 9.39 5.93
CA MET A 92 11.79 10.26 5.33
C MET A 92 11.67 10.05 3.82
N GLU A 93 12.78 9.82 3.11
CA GLU A 93 12.75 9.48 1.69
C GLU A 93 12.02 8.17 1.42
N LEU A 94 12.25 7.15 2.27
CA LEU A 94 11.47 5.92 2.24
C LEU A 94 9.97 6.17 2.48
N GLN A 95 9.62 6.97 3.49
CA GLN A 95 8.22 7.31 3.75
C GLN A 95 7.58 8.04 2.58
N ARG A 96 8.30 8.98 1.94
CA ARG A 96 7.86 9.66 0.72
C ARG A 96 7.59 8.66 -0.40
N ASP A 97 8.51 7.74 -0.67
CA ASP A 97 8.34 6.74 -1.73
C ASP A 97 7.14 5.82 -1.47
N ILE A 98 6.90 5.43 -0.21
CA ILE A 98 5.71 4.66 0.18
C ILE A 98 4.44 5.50 -0.04
N LEU A 99 4.43 6.78 0.32
CA LEU A 99 3.28 7.66 0.11
C LEU A 99 2.99 7.88 -1.38
N ASP A 100 4.01 8.11 -2.20
CA ASP A 100 3.88 8.22 -3.65
C ASP A 100 3.28 6.93 -4.25
N ALA A 101 3.75 5.76 -3.80
CA ALA A 101 3.20 4.48 -4.22
C ALA A 101 1.72 4.33 -3.84
N ARG A 102 1.34 4.72 -2.62
CA ARG A 102 -0.06 4.71 -2.15
C ARG A 102 -0.94 5.67 -2.93
N ILE A 103 -0.47 6.88 -3.21
CA ILE A 103 -1.20 7.88 -4.01
C ILE A 103 -1.47 7.32 -5.41
N GLY A 104 -0.44 6.84 -6.11
CA GLY A 104 -0.62 6.32 -7.46
C GLY A 104 -1.52 5.07 -7.50
N MET A 105 -1.47 4.22 -6.48
CA MET A 105 -2.43 3.11 -6.32
C MET A 105 -3.87 3.63 -6.22
N MET A 106 -4.14 4.64 -5.39
CA MET A 106 -5.48 5.23 -5.23
C MET A 106 -5.95 5.91 -6.52
N GLU A 107 -5.08 6.61 -7.24
CA GLU A 107 -5.41 7.25 -8.51
C GLU A 107 -5.79 6.23 -9.58
N LYS A 108 -5.02 5.14 -9.68
CA LYS A 108 -5.30 4.04 -10.62
C LYS A 108 -6.59 3.32 -10.26
N MET A 109 -6.83 3.07 -8.97
CA MET A 109 -8.09 2.50 -8.48
C MET A 109 -9.27 3.38 -8.88
N ARG A 110 -9.22 4.70 -8.59
CA ARG A 110 -10.26 5.65 -9.00
C ARG A 110 -10.53 5.60 -10.50
N TYR A 111 -9.48 5.64 -11.33
CA TYR A 111 -9.59 5.59 -12.79
C TYR A 111 -10.32 4.31 -13.26
N ILE A 112 -9.94 3.16 -12.71
CA ILE A 112 -10.45 1.87 -13.15
C ILE A 112 -11.88 1.64 -12.64
N THR A 113 -12.18 1.98 -11.39
CA THR A 113 -13.55 1.94 -10.86
C THR A 113 -14.49 2.86 -11.65
N GLN A 114 -14.06 4.08 -12.00
CA GLN A 114 -14.87 4.99 -12.81
C GLN A 114 -15.20 4.41 -14.19
N ARG A 115 -14.22 3.77 -14.83
CA ARG A 115 -14.42 3.05 -16.09
C ARG A 115 -15.40 1.87 -15.91
N ALA A 116 -15.28 1.11 -14.83
CA ALA A 116 -16.16 -0.03 -14.55
C ALA A 116 -17.64 0.35 -14.36
N VAL A 117 -17.94 1.51 -13.77
CA VAL A 117 -19.32 2.01 -13.65
C VAL A 117 -19.98 2.18 -15.03
N THR A 118 -19.21 2.55 -16.04
CA THR A 118 -19.71 2.74 -17.42
C THR A 118 -19.75 1.46 -18.25
N PHE A 119 -19.20 0.34 -17.74
CA PHE A 119 -19.08 -0.89 -18.52
C PHE A 119 -20.33 -1.76 -18.39
N PRO A 120 -20.86 -2.29 -19.51
CA PRO A 120 -21.88 -3.32 -19.46
C PRO A 120 -21.35 -4.54 -18.69
N LYS A 121 -22.04 -4.89 -17.61
CA LYS A 121 -21.71 -6.08 -16.81
C LYS A 121 -21.95 -7.34 -17.63
N GLU A 122 -21.18 -8.39 -17.38
CA GLU A 122 -21.35 -9.72 -17.98
C GLU A 122 -21.23 -9.79 -19.52
N GLN A 123 -20.72 -8.72 -20.16
CA GLN A 123 -20.50 -8.66 -21.60
C GLN A 123 -19.00 -8.50 -21.90
N PRO A 124 -18.35 -9.52 -22.53
CA PRO A 124 -16.98 -9.41 -22.99
C PRO A 124 -16.79 -8.30 -24.03
N ARG A 125 -15.63 -7.66 -24.01
CA ARG A 125 -15.22 -6.67 -25.02
C ARG A 125 -13.70 -6.52 -25.09
N LEU A 126 -13.24 -5.89 -26.15
CA LEU A 126 -11.86 -5.42 -26.26
C LEU A 126 -11.68 -4.10 -25.49
N SER A 127 -10.58 -3.96 -24.77
CA SER A 127 -10.16 -2.70 -24.17
C SER A 127 -8.65 -2.59 -24.17
N TYR A 128 -8.14 -1.44 -24.57
CA TYR A 128 -6.72 -1.12 -24.37
C TYR A 128 -6.43 -0.82 -22.90
N TRP A 129 -5.27 -1.28 -22.44
CA TRP A 129 -4.76 -1.02 -21.10
C TRP A 129 -3.28 -0.66 -21.16
N ASP A 130 -2.92 0.37 -20.40
CA ASP A 130 -1.52 0.63 -20.07
C ASP A 130 -0.95 -0.48 -19.20
N GLU A 131 0.37 -0.49 -19.09
CA GLU A 131 1.09 -1.39 -18.21
C GLU A 131 0.66 -1.19 -16.75
N ILE A 132 0.56 -2.29 -16.02
CA ILE A 132 0.26 -2.31 -14.58
C ILE A 132 1.33 -3.12 -13.87
N TRP A 133 1.73 -2.66 -12.70
CA TRP A 133 2.71 -3.32 -11.84
C TRP A 133 2.01 -3.93 -10.64
N PHE A 134 2.47 -5.12 -10.25
CA PHE A 134 1.95 -5.89 -9.12
C PHE A 134 3.06 -6.27 -8.16
N LEU A 135 2.75 -6.23 -6.85
CA LEU A 135 3.41 -7.11 -5.89
C LEU A 135 2.79 -8.48 -5.98
N THR A 136 3.58 -9.54 -5.84
CA THR A 136 3.10 -10.91 -6.06
C THR A 136 3.47 -11.89 -4.96
N THR A 137 2.54 -12.79 -4.65
CA THR A 137 2.80 -13.97 -3.82
C THR A 137 2.35 -15.22 -4.55
N ASP A 138 3.25 -16.20 -4.70
CA ASP A 138 2.91 -17.45 -5.34
C ASP A 138 1.88 -18.24 -4.54
N VAL A 139 0.97 -18.87 -5.26
CA VAL A 139 -0.07 -19.73 -4.71
C VAL A 139 0.19 -21.13 -5.25
N ARG A 140 0.24 -22.12 -4.34
CA ARG A 140 0.36 -23.52 -4.75
C ARG A 140 -0.90 -23.91 -5.53
N ARG A 141 -0.73 -24.75 -6.56
CA ARG A 141 -1.83 -25.27 -7.40
C ARG A 141 -2.70 -26.29 -6.67
N GLU A 142 -3.28 -25.88 -5.56
CA GLU A 142 -4.11 -26.68 -4.68
C GLU A 142 -5.36 -25.88 -4.31
N ARG A 143 -6.54 -26.36 -4.69
CA ARG A 143 -7.83 -25.67 -4.49
C ARG A 143 -8.40 -25.92 -3.09
N THR A 144 -7.59 -25.69 -2.04
CA THR A 144 -8.02 -25.81 -0.65
C THR A 144 -8.10 -24.44 0.02
N GLN A 145 -9.05 -24.28 0.96
CA GLN A 145 -9.19 -23.04 1.73
C GLN A 145 -7.94 -22.73 2.55
N GLN A 146 -7.26 -23.75 3.07
CA GLN A 146 -6.04 -23.58 3.88
C GLN A 146 -4.87 -23.02 3.07
N VAL A 147 -4.60 -23.58 1.88
CA VAL A 147 -3.53 -23.09 1.00
C VAL A 147 -3.79 -21.64 0.60
N TYR A 148 -5.04 -21.32 0.25
CA TYR A 148 -5.41 -19.96 -0.11
C TYR A 148 -5.26 -18.98 1.06
N ALA A 149 -5.74 -19.35 2.25
CA ALA A 149 -5.61 -18.51 3.46
C ALA A 149 -4.14 -18.25 3.84
N GLN A 150 -3.28 -19.26 3.70
CA GLN A 150 -1.85 -19.12 3.93
C GLN A 150 -1.22 -18.12 2.96
N ALA A 151 -1.52 -18.24 1.66
CA ALA A 151 -1.01 -17.31 0.65
C ALA A 151 -1.50 -15.87 0.90
N VAL A 152 -2.76 -15.68 1.30
CA VAL A 152 -3.31 -14.36 1.64
C VAL A 152 -2.59 -13.74 2.85
N SER A 153 -2.33 -14.55 3.89
CA SER A 153 -1.56 -14.09 5.06
C SER A 153 -0.15 -13.67 4.66
N GLU A 154 0.55 -14.51 3.90
CA GLU A 154 1.91 -14.21 3.44
C GLU A 154 1.96 -12.96 2.56
N HIS A 155 1.00 -12.82 1.63
CA HIS A 155 0.88 -11.62 0.80
C HIS A 155 0.63 -10.37 1.63
N SER A 156 -0.17 -10.49 2.69
CA SER A 156 -0.46 -9.41 3.62
C SER A 156 0.74 -8.96 4.43
N ASP A 157 1.51 -9.91 4.95
CA ASP A 157 2.71 -9.61 5.71
C ASP A 157 3.78 -8.97 4.81
N PHE A 158 3.95 -9.46 3.59
CA PHE A 158 4.89 -8.88 2.63
C PHE A 158 4.51 -7.45 2.22
N CYS A 159 3.23 -7.23 1.84
CA CYS A 159 2.78 -5.88 1.46
C CYS A 159 2.95 -4.90 2.61
N ARG A 160 2.58 -5.28 3.84
CA ARG A 160 2.64 -4.40 5.01
C ARG A 160 4.06 -4.12 5.46
N ASN A 161 4.86 -5.17 5.63
CA ASN A 161 6.14 -5.08 6.35
C ASN A 161 7.30 -4.72 5.41
N THR A 162 7.25 -5.15 4.15
CA THR A 162 8.32 -4.90 3.17
C THR A 162 7.98 -3.74 2.26
N ALA A 163 6.77 -3.74 1.66
CA ALA A 163 6.40 -2.71 0.68
C ALA A 163 5.76 -1.45 1.32
N GLY A 164 5.34 -1.51 2.58
CA GLY A 164 4.59 -0.42 3.22
C GLY A 164 3.23 -0.16 2.57
N MET A 165 2.64 -1.15 1.91
CA MET A 165 1.39 -1.06 1.16
C MET A 165 0.26 -1.81 1.87
N ALA A 166 -0.97 -1.38 1.63
CA ALA A 166 -2.15 -2.18 1.95
C ALA A 166 -2.31 -3.29 0.91
N THR A 167 -2.91 -4.43 1.26
CA THR A 167 -3.22 -5.55 0.34
C THR A 167 -4.40 -5.30 -0.58
N PHE A 168 -4.74 -4.04 -0.80
CA PHE A 168 -5.99 -3.66 -1.42
C PHE A 168 -5.73 -2.67 -2.57
N PRO A 169 -6.20 -2.93 -3.80
CA PRO A 169 -7.02 -4.06 -4.22
C PRO A 169 -6.23 -5.37 -4.35
N LEU A 170 -6.82 -6.46 -3.85
CA LEU A 170 -6.31 -7.82 -4.05
C LEU A 170 -6.76 -8.30 -5.43
N GLY A 171 -5.89 -9.05 -6.09
CA GLY A 171 -6.18 -9.71 -7.35
C GLY A 171 -5.51 -11.07 -7.41
N ARG A 172 -5.77 -11.76 -8.51
CA ARG A 172 -5.29 -13.12 -8.77
C ARG A 172 -4.77 -13.19 -10.20
N ILE A 173 -3.66 -13.88 -10.38
CA ILE A 173 -3.24 -14.39 -11.68
C ILE A 173 -3.72 -15.83 -11.77
N ILE A 174 -4.38 -16.14 -12.88
CA ILE A 174 -5.05 -17.42 -13.08
C ILE A 174 -4.44 -18.11 -14.28
N ASP A 175 -4.16 -19.39 -14.06
CA ASP A 175 -3.85 -20.33 -15.12
C ASP A 175 -5.08 -21.19 -15.43
N ILE A 176 -5.43 -21.28 -16.71
CA ILE A 176 -6.47 -22.17 -17.23
C ILE A 176 -5.76 -23.11 -18.22
N PRO A 177 -5.40 -24.34 -17.79
CA PRO A 177 -4.61 -25.25 -18.63
C PRO A 177 -5.30 -25.64 -19.94
N ASP A 178 -6.63 -25.77 -19.92
CA ASP A 178 -7.45 -25.99 -21.10
C ASP A 178 -8.55 -24.91 -21.20
N PRO A 179 -8.42 -23.94 -22.13
CA PRO A 179 -9.44 -22.91 -22.34
C PRO A 179 -10.84 -23.45 -22.69
N ARG A 180 -10.96 -24.72 -23.15
CA ARG A 180 -12.25 -25.37 -23.41
C ARG A 180 -12.90 -25.90 -22.14
N ASN A 181 -12.16 -25.99 -21.05
CA ASN A 181 -12.63 -26.42 -19.73
C ASN A 181 -12.22 -25.40 -18.64
N PRO A 182 -12.78 -24.18 -18.66
CA PRO A 182 -12.42 -23.12 -17.72
C PRO A 182 -12.78 -23.43 -16.27
N ALA A 183 -13.57 -24.48 -16.00
CA ALA A 183 -13.82 -25.00 -14.66
C ALA A 183 -12.53 -25.45 -13.95
N GLU A 184 -11.54 -25.93 -14.73
CA GLU A 184 -10.25 -26.40 -14.23
C GLU A 184 -9.22 -25.27 -14.19
N PHE A 185 -9.47 -24.23 -13.41
CA PHE A 185 -8.54 -23.12 -13.23
C PHE A 185 -7.75 -23.21 -11.92
N TYR A 186 -6.58 -22.55 -11.89
CA TYR A 186 -5.71 -22.43 -10.72
C TYR A 186 -5.31 -20.98 -10.48
N TYR A 187 -5.49 -20.50 -9.26
CA TYR A 187 -4.82 -19.28 -8.81
C TYR A 187 -3.33 -19.60 -8.66
N THR A 188 -2.49 -18.96 -9.46
CA THR A 188 -1.04 -19.16 -9.43
C THR A 188 -0.35 -18.08 -8.61
N LYS A 189 -0.94 -16.88 -8.54
CA LYS A 189 -0.42 -15.78 -7.72
C LYS A 189 -1.54 -14.93 -7.14
N LEU A 190 -1.31 -14.41 -5.94
CA LEU A 190 -2.00 -13.24 -5.42
C LEU A 190 -1.25 -11.99 -5.85
N VAL A 191 -1.99 -10.96 -6.23
CA VAL A 191 -1.41 -9.69 -6.67
C VAL A 191 -2.02 -8.50 -5.94
N THR A 192 -1.20 -7.50 -5.65
CA THR A 192 -1.65 -6.17 -5.20
C THR A 192 -1.07 -5.13 -6.12
N TRP A 193 -1.90 -4.17 -6.55
CA TRP A 193 -1.49 -3.13 -7.47
C TRP A 193 -0.48 -2.17 -6.84
N ILE A 194 0.53 -1.81 -7.63
CA ILE A 194 1.47 -0.76 -7.26
C ILE A 194 1.70 0.18 -8.43
N SER A 195 2.05 1.41 -8.10
CA SER A 195 2.75 2.29 -9.05
C SER A 195 4.06 1.63 -9.48
N PRO A 196 4.60 1.97 -10.66
CA PRO A 196 5.93 1.53 -11.06
C PRO A 196 6.95 1.80 -9.93
N PRO A 197 7.60 0.76 -9.38
CA PRO A 197 8.45 0.93 -8.22
C PRO A 197 9.72 1.69 -8.60
N LYS A 198 10.04 2.76 -7.86
CA LYS A 198 11.30 3.51 -8.04
C LYS A 198 12.54 2.66 -7.69
N ASN A 199 12.38 1.79 -6.68
CA ASN A 199 13.43 0.97 -6.07
C ASN A 199 13.00 -0.51 -6.06
N PRO A 200 12.92 -1.19 -7.23
CA PRO A 200 12.37 -2.55 -7.35
C PRO A 200 13.16 -3.61 -6.57
N GLU A 201 14.46 -3.40 -6.36
CA GLU A 201 15.35 -4.29 -5.60
C GLU A 201 14.90 -4.48 -4.14
N ARG A 202 14.17 -3.52 -3.59
CA ARG A 202 13.62 -3.59 -2.22
C ARG A 202 12.42 -4.52 -2.09
N LEU A 203 11.86 -4.97 -3.21
CA LEU A 203 10.65 -5.79 -3.26
C LEU A 203 10.99 -7.28 -3.45
N GLU A 204 12.24 -7.68 -3.18
CA GLU A 204 12.69 -9.09 -3.11
C GLU A 204 12.34 -9.92 -4.35
N GLY A 205 12.27 -9.27 -5.53
CA GLY A 205 11.86 -9.92 -6.78
C GLY A 205 10.38 -10.31 -6.87
N ARG A 206 9.57 -9.97 -5.86
CA ARG A 206 8.13 -10.26 -5.80
C ARG A 206 7.30 -9.24 -6.57
N ILE A 207 7.71 -8.96 -7.80
CA ILE A 207 7.08 -7.99 -8.68
C ILE A 207 6.71 -8.63 -10.01
N GLU A 208 5.57 -8.24 -10.57
CA GLU A 208 5.13 -8.70 -11.88
C GLU A 208 4.53 -7.56 -12.69
N ARG A 209 4.71 -7.63 -14.01
CA ARG A 209 4.18 -6.67 -14.96
C ARG A 209 3.03 -7.30 -15.72
N LYS A 210 1.88 -6.64 -15.70
CA LYS A 210 0.81 -6.86 -16.67
C LYS A 210 1.10 -5.97 -17.89
N PRO A 211 1.46 -6.53 -19.05
CA PRO A 211 1.90 -5.75 -20.20
C PRO A 211 0.85 -4.74 -20.66
N LYS A 212 1.30 -3.66 -21.32
CA LYS A 212 0.39 -2.79 -22.06
C LYS A 212 -0.10 -3.50 -23.32
N GLY A 213 -1.35 -3.26 -23.72
CA GLY A 213 -1.89 -3.84 -24.95
C GLY A 213 -3.41 -3.96 -24.95
N ASN A 214 -3.92 -4.68 -25.93
CA ASN A 214 -5.34 -5.00 -26.03
C ASN A 214 -5.68 -6.19 -25.14
N TYR A 215 -6.67 -6.02 -24.29
CA TYR A 215 -7.19 -7.08 -23.44
C TYR A 215 -8.62 -7.40 -23.86
N ALA A 216 -8.94 -8.70 -23.92
CA ALA A 216 -10.32 -9.13 -23.78
C ALA A 216 -10.70 -8.98 -22.30
N VAL A 217 -11.81 -8.32 -22.03
CA VAL A 217 -12.24 -7.95 -20.68
C VAL A 217 -13.71 -8.31 -20.47
N ILE A 218 -14.04 -8.86 -19.31
CA ILE A 218 -15.41 -8.99 -18.81
C ILE A 218 -15.47 -8.51 -17.36
N LEU A 219 -16.56 -7.83 -16.99
CA LEU A 219 -16.87 -7.58 -15.59
C LEU A 219 -17.80 -8.69 -15.08
N HIS A 220 -17.33 -9.46 -14.12
CA HIS A 220 -18.14 -10.45 -13.41
C HIS A 220 -18.90 -9.76 -12.28
N GLN A 221 -20.21 -10.03 -12.19
CA GLN A 221 -21.01 -9.66 -11.04
C GLN A 221 -21.40 -10.92 -10.26
N GLY A 222 -20.92 -11.02 -9.03
CA GLY A 222 -21.13 -12.17 -8.16
C GLY A 222 -19.85 -12.62 -7.47
N GLY A 223 -19.98 -13.61 -6.59
CA GLY A 223 -18.87 -14.17 -5.84
C GLY A 223 -18.02 -15.16 -6.64
N THR A 224 -16.95 -15.64 -6.03
CA THR A 224 -16.00 -16.60 -6.65
C THR A 224 -16.63 -17.94 -7.06
N SER A 225 -17.81 -18.29 -6.55
CA SER A 225 -18.53 -19.51 -6.93
C SER A 225 -19.16 -19.44 -8.32
N THR A 226 -19.34 -18.24 -8.87
CA THR A 226 -19.98 -18.03 -10.18
C THR A 226 -19.03 -17.56 -11.27
N VAL A 227 -17.76 -17.34 -10.92
CA VAL A 227 -16.77 -16.70 -11.80
C VAL A 227 -16.42 -17.52 -13.04
N GLU A 228 -16.53 -18.85 -12.94
CA GLU A 228 -16.36 -19.79 -14.04
C GLU A 228 -17.21 -19.44 -15.26
N ARG A 229 -18.46 -19.00 -15.05
CA ARG A 229 -19.36 -18.59 -16.15
C ARG A 229 -18.83 -17.38 -16.91
N SER A 230 -18.11 -16.49 -16.23
CA SER A 230 -17.50 -15.31 -16.85
C SER A 230 -16.22 -15.68 -17.59
N TYR A 231 -15.46 -16.68 -17.11
CA TYR A 231 -14.37 -17.26 -17.89
C TYR A 231 -14.87 -17.87 -19.19
N GLU A 232 -15.92 -18.71 -19.14
CA GLU A 232 -16.52 -19.30 -20.34
C GLU A 232 -16.93 -18.22 -21.35
N LYS A 233 -17.66 -17.20 -20.92
CA LYS A 233 -18.07 -16.08 -21.79
C LYS A 233 -16.88 -15.36 -22.40
N LEU A 234 -15.84 -15.08 -21.60
CA LEU A 234 -14.65 -14.37 -22.06
C LEU A 234 -13.87 -15.19 -23.08
N LEU A 235 -13.65 -16.48 -22.82
CA LEU A 235 -12.91 -17.36 -23.71
C LEU A 235 -13.67 -17.63 -25.01
N ASN A 236 -14.99 -17.82 -24.94
CA ASN A 236 -15.86 -17.90 -26.13
C ASN A 236 -15.80 -16.61 -26.97
N TYR A 237 -15.71 -15.45 -26.32
CA TYR A 237 -15.52 -14.17 -27.01
C TYR A 237 -14.17 -14.11 -27.72
N VAL A 238 -13.09 -14.49 -27.04
CA VAL A 238 -11.74 -14.55 -27.61
C VAL A 238 -11.72 -15.46 -28.84
N GLU A 239 -12.29 -16.67 -28.74
CA GLU A 239 -12.37 -17.63 -29.85
C GLU A 239 -13.22 -17.09 -31.01
N ARG A 240 -14.41 -16.55 -30.72
CA ARG A 240 -15.34 -16.03 -31.74
C ARG A 240 -14.75 -14.87 -32.53
N GLU A 241 -14.04 -13.97 -31.88
CA GLU A 241 -13.41 -12.82 -32.53
C GLU A 241 -12.06 -13.17 -33.18
N GLY A 242 -11.59 -14.42 -33.06
CA GLY A 242 -10.32 -14.87 -33.64
C GLY A 242 -9.08 -14.33 -32.93
N PHE A 243 -9.21 -13.91 -31.67
CA PHE A 243 -8.10 -13.39 -30.88
C PHE A 243 -7.22 -14.52 -30.34
N GLU A 244 -5.91 -14.27 -30.26
CA GLU A 244 -4.95 -15.19 -29.63
C GLU A 244 -4.60 -14.71 -28.21
N MET A 245 -4.73 -15.59 -27.21
CA MET A 245 -4.35 -15.26 -25.83
C MET A 245 -2.83 -15.19 -25.66
N GLN A 246 -2.34 -14.13 -25.03
CA GLN A 246 -0.91 -13.89 -24.78
C GLN A 246 -0.60 -13.84 -23.28
N GLY A 247 -0.84 -14.95 -22.58
CA GLY A 247 -0.50 -15.11 -21.17
C GLY A 247 -1.70 -15.43 -20.28
N PRO A 248 -1.57 -15.24 -18.95
CA PRO A 248 -2.57 -15.67 -17.99
C PRO A 248 -3.80 -14.74 -17.96
N LEU A 249 -4.86 -15.21 -17.30
CA LEU A 249 -5.96 -14.36 -16.91
C LEU A 249 -5.60 -13.56 -15.65
N TYR A 250 -6.08 -12.34 -15.58
CA TYR A 250 -6.00 -11.47 -14.41
C TYR A 250 -7.40 -11.22 -13.88
N GLU A 251 -7.63 -11.55 -12.61
CA GLU A 251 -8.81 -11.15 -11.84
C GLU A 251 -8.44 -10.06 -10.86
N LEU A 252 -9.12 -8.94 -10.92
CA LEU A 252 -8.85 -7.80 -10.05
C LEU A 252 -10.13 -7.40 -9.35
N ASP A 253 -10.09 -7.31 -8.03
CA ASP A 253 -11.22 -6.92 -7.21
C ASP A 253 -11.53 -5.43 -7.46
N MET A 254 -12.65 -5.14 -8.14
CA MET A 254 -13.03 -3.77 -8.55
C MET A 254 -13.91 -3.06 -7.52
N ASN A 255 -14.78 -3.84 -6.90
CA ASN A 255 -15.78 -3.41 -5.95
C ASN A 255 -15.69 -4.39 -4.79
N SER A 256 -14.62 -4.26 -4.01
CA SER A 256 -14.44 -5.05 -2.80
C SER A 256 -15.29 -4.47 -1.67
N TYR A 257 -15.21 -5.12 -0.51
CA TYR A 257 -15.72 -4.78 0.83
C TYR A 257 -15.83 -3.29 1.23
N LEU A 258 -15.25 -2.34 0.49
CA LEU A 258 -15.37 -0.90 0.72
C LEU A 258 -16.72 -0.30 0.29
N MET A 259 -17.47 -0.95 -0.62
CA MET A 259 -18.62 -0.35 -1.29
C MET A 259 -19.96 -1.06 -0.99
N SER A 260 -19.94 -2.35 -0.65
CA SER A 260 -21.12 -3.11 -0.23
C SER A 260 -20.71 -4.37 0.55
N ASP A 261 -21.49 -4.73 1.56
CA ASP A 261 -21.38 -5.99 2.31
C ASP A 261 -22.15 -7.16 1.62
N SER A 262 -22.85 -6.87 0.51
CA SER A 262 -23.58 -7.88 -0.26
C SER A 262 -22.67 -8.62 -1.23
N ALA A 263 -22.68 -9.96 -1.16
CA ALA A 263 -21.99 -10.81 -2.13
C ALA A 263 -22.50 -10.62 -3.58
N GLU A 264 -23.70 -10.07 -3.77
CA GLU A 264 -24.30 -9.79 -5.09
C GLU A 264 -23.76 -8.50 -5.74
N ASP A 265 -23.10 -7.64 -4.95
CA ASP A 265 -22.48 -6.39 -5.42
C ASP A 265 -20.97 -6.52 -5.69
N TYR A 266 -20.42 -7.73 -5.47
CA TYR A 266 -19.02 -8.01 -5.74
C TYR A 266 -18.78 -7.95 -7.25
N LEU A 267 -17.83 -7.08 -7.64
CA LEU A 267 -17.42 -6.94 -9.03
C LEU A 267 -15.96 -7.34 -9.18
N LEU A 268 -15.72 -8.27 -10.10
CA LEU A 268 -14.39 -8.64 -10.56
C LEU A 268 -14.18 -8.13 -11.97
N HIS A 269 -13.01 -7.56 -12.20
CA HIS A 269 -12.52 -7.30 -13.54
C HIS A 269 -11.64 -8.46 -13.98
N ILE A 270 -12.12 -9.21 -14.96
CA ILE A 270 -11.40 -10.34 -15.54
C ILE A 270 -10.85 -9.92 -16.88
N SER A 271 -9.57 -10.18 -17.12
CA SER A 271 -8.94 -9.80 -18.39
C SER A 271 -7.81 -10.73 -18.81
N VAL A 272 -7.65 -10.91 -20.11
CA VAL A 272 -6.50 -11.61 -20.72
C VAL A 272 -5.94 -10.78 -21.87
N LEU A 273 -4.61 -10.73 -21.97
CA LEU A 273 -3.94 -10.03 -23.08
C LEU A 273 -4.21 -10.81 -24.36
N VAL A 274 -4.57 -10.11 -25.43
CA VAL A 274 -4.84 -10.74 -26.71
C VAL A 274 -4.03 -10.09 -27.84
N ASN A 275 -3.55 -10.91 -28.76
CA ASN A 275 -3.09 -10.41 -30.05
C ASN A 275 -4.30 -10.13 -30.93
N VAL A 276 -4.24 -9.01 -31.63
CA VAL A 276 -5.27 -8.54 -32.55
C VAL A 276 -4.61 -8.39 -33.92
N GLU A 277 -4.09 -9.49 -34.46
CA GLU A 277 -3.62 -9.54 -35.85
C GLU A 277 -4.85 -9.77 -36.76
N ASP A 278 -4.97 -8.96 -37.82
CA ASP A 278 -6.09 -8.86 -38.77
C ASP A 278 -7.44 -8.32 -38.27
N ALA A 279 -7.45 -7.39 -37.29
CA ALA A 279 -8.59 -6.45 -37.11
C ALA A 279 -8.18 -4.99 -37.39
N ALA A 280 -7.37 -4.79 -38.43
CA ALA A 280 -6.67 -3.54 -38.73
C ALA A 280 -7.55 -2.32 -39.08
N ASP A 281 -8.88 -2.37 -39.03
CA ASP A 281 -9.72 -1.24 -39.48
C ASP A 281 -10.90 -0.83 -38.56
N ALA A 282 -11.11 -1.43 -37.38
CA ALA A 282 -12.40 -1.24 -36.69
C ALA A 282 -12.44 -0.28 -35.48
N PHE A 283 -11.31 0.09 -34.85
CA PHE A 283 -11.38 0.82 -33.58
C PHE A 283 -10.37 1.97 -33.47
N ALA A 284 -10.66 3.06 -34.18
CA ALA A 284 -10.22 4.38 -33.73
C ALA A 284 -11.00 4.75 -32.45
N PRO A 285 -10.36 5.34 -31.42
CA PRO A 285 -11.04 5.75 -30.21
C PRO A 285 -12.06 6.84 -30.54
N THR A 286 -13.33 6.57 -30.30
CA THR A 286 -14.35 7.61 -30.19
C THR A 286 -14.14 8.29 -28.83
N PHE A 287 -13.80 9.58 -28.90
CA PHE A 287 -13.50 10.48 -27.79
C PHE A 287 -14.62 10.55 -26.74
#